data_AF-A0A348UW54-F1
#
_entry.id   AF-A0A348UW54-F1
#
_cell.length_a   1.000
_cell.length_b   1.000
_cell.length_c   1.000
_cell.angle_alpha   90.00
_cell.angle_beta   90.00
_cell.angle_gamma   90.00
#
_symmetry.space_group_name_H-M   'P 1'
#
loop_
_entity.id
_entity.type
_entity.pdbx_description
1 polymer ?
#
loop_
_entity_poly.entity_id
_entity_poly.type
_entity_poly.pdbx_seq_one_letter_code
_entity_poly.pdbx_strand_id
1 'polypeptide(L)' 'QVCRVNINCQCQRGPDTFPFTGRKNSAEGTLSISDALRVFSIRTLVAAKLNDINKDIISTITRERKSRFLSTNFLL' A
#
# COMPACT_ATOMS: atom_id res chain seq x y z
N GLN A 1 17.27 -23.65 2.54
CA GLN A 1 17.45 -22.27 2.05
C GLN A 1 16.45 -21.38 2.78
N VAL A 2 16.91 -20.27 3.35
CA VAL A 2 16.13 -19.36 4.20
C VAL A 2 16.05 -17.98 3.53
N CYS A 3 15.03 -17.19 3.86
CA CYS A 3 14.85 -15.83 3.30
C CYS A 3 15.47 -14.71 4.16
N ARG A 4 15.89 -15.03 5.39
CA ARG A 4 16.58 -14.09 6.30
C ARG A 4 17.84 -14.74 6.84
N VAL A 5 18.97 -14.05 6.72
CA VAL A 5 20.27 -14.43 7.30
C VAL A 5 20.65 -13.34 8.28
N ASN A 6 20.81 -13.70 9.55
CA ASN A 6 21.28 -12.80 10.61
C ASN A 6 22.77 -13.12 10.87
N ILE A 7 23.65 -12.13 10.80
CA ILE A 7 25.08 -12.30 11.02
C ILE A 7 25.43 -11.68 12.37
N ASN A 8 26.18 -12.41 13.20
CA ASN A 8 26.58 -12.01 14.56
C ASN A 8 25.42 -11.72 15.51
N CYS A 9 24.22 -12.25 15.25
CA CYS A 9 23.08 -12.15 16.16
C CYS A 9 22.11 -13.33 16.00
N GLN A 10 21.30 -13.57 17.04
CA GLN A 10 20.28 -14.62 17.03
C GLN A 10 19.10 -14.28 16.11
N CYS A 11 18.31 -15.31 15.76
CA CYS A 11 17.07 -15.13 15.02
C CYS A 11 16.08 -14.30 15.83
N GLN A 12 15.77 -13.10 15.32
CA GLN A 12 14.82 -12.19 15.94
C GLN A 12 13.65 -11.94 14.98
N ARG A 13 12.43 -11.83 15.50
CA ARG A 13 11.33 -11.13 14.82
C ARG A 13 11.57 -9.62 14.95
N GLY A 14 12.73 -9.16 14.44
CA GLY A 14 13.18 -7.77 14.53
C GLY A 14 12.17 -6.78 13.93
N PRO A 15 12.35 -5.48 14.18
CA PRO A 15 11.29 -4.46 14.22
C PRO A 15 10.40 -4.49 12.97
N ASP A 16 9.10 -4.17 13.15
CA ASP A 16 8.05 -4.23 12.10
C ASP A 16 8.36 -3.43 10.83
N THR A 17 9.45 -2.66 10.82
CA THR A 17 10.03 -2.00 9.65
C THR A 17 10.65 -2.97 8.63
N PHE A 18 11.10 -4.16 9.03
CA PHE A 18 11.71 -5.12 8.09
C PHE A 18 10.66 -6.06 7.50
N PRO A 19 10.76 -6.37 6.18
CA PRO A 19 9.83 -7.30 5.55
C PRO A 19 9.87 -8.69 6.19
N PHE A 20 8.69 -9.25 6.46
CA PHE A 20 8.56 -10.64 6.84
C PHE A 20 8.63 -11.51 5.59
N THR A 21 9.62 -12.39 5.52
CA THR A 21 9.83 -13.26 4.36
C THR A 21 9.63 -14.72 4.73
N GLY A 22 8.73 -15.40 4.04
CA GLY A 22 8.54 -16.84 4.14
C GLY A 22 9.12 -17.58 2.94
N ARG A 23 9.47 -18.86 3.11
CA ARG A 23 9.67 -19.80 1.98
C ARG A 23 9.20 -21.21 2.33
N LYS A 24 8.78 -21.98 1.32
CA LYS A 24 8.36 -23.40 1.46
C LYS A 24 7.23 -23.55 2.49
N ASN A 25 7.41 -24.42 3.48
CA ASN A 25 6.41 -24.70 4.52
C ASN A 25 6.15 -23.52 5.49
N SER A 26 6.83 -22.37 5.29
CA SER A 26 6.68 -21.16 6.12
C SER A 26 5.90 -20.04 5.44
N ALA A 27 5.04 -20.37 4.46
CA ALA A 27 4.44 -19.46 3.47
C ALA A 27 5.47 -18.91 2.47
N GLU A 28 5.06 -18.52 1.26
CA GLU A 28 5.96 -17.95 0.25
C GLU A 28 5.69 -16.47 0.06
N GLY A 29 6.77 -15.68 -0.01
CA GLY A 29 6.70 -14.25 -0.33
C GLY A 29 7.35 -13.35 0.72
N THR A 30 7.55 -12.10 0.32
CA THR A 30 8.04 -11.00 1.16
C THR A 30 6.86 -10.08 1.45
N LEU A 31 6.37 -10.06 2.69
CA LEU A 31 5.39 -9.10 3.18
C LEU A 31 6.16 -7.98 3.89
N SER A 32 6.61 -6.99 3.12
CA SER A 32 6.90 -5.67 3.69
C SER A 32 5.58 -4.95 4.00
N ILE A 33 5.57 -3.97 4.91
CA ILE A 33 4.37 -3.14 5.16
C ILE A 33 3.86 -2.52 3.85
N SER A 34 4.78 -2.04 3.00
CA SER A 34 4.44 -1.44 1.71
C SER A 34 3.82 -2.46 0.74
N ASP A 35 4.34 -3.68 0.70
CA ASP A 35 3.77 -4.77 -0.12
C ASP A 35 2.45 -5.25 0.44
N ALA A 36 2.31 -5.34 1.77
CA ALA A 36 1.07 -5.69 2.45
C ALA A 36 -0.04 -4.68 2.11
N LEU A 37 0.24 -3.38 2.17
CA LEU A 37 -0.71 -2.35 1.73
C LEU A 37 -1.13 -2.56 0.28
N ARG A 38 -0.23 -3.00 -0.61
CA ARG A 38 -0.57 -3.25 -2.01
C ARG A 38 -1.39 -4.53 -2.22
N VAL A 39 -1.09 -5.59 -1.48
CA VAL A 39 -1.76 -6.90 -1.57
C VAL A 39 -3.15 -6.88 -0.91
N PHE A 40 -3.29 -6.17 0.21
CA PHE A 40 -4.56 -6.08 0.96
C PHE A 40 -5.45 -4.91 0.52
N SER A 41 -4.99 -4.06 -0.40
CA SER A 41 -5.83 -2.99 -0.96
C SER A 41 -6.50 -3.41 -2.27
N ILE A 42 -7.77 -3.06 -2.42
CA ILE A 42 -8.46 -3.14 -3.71
C ILE A 42 -8.03 -1.94 -4.55
N ARG A 43 -7.42 -2.19 -5.72
CA ARG A 43 -7.13 -1.13 -6.68
C ARG A 43 -8.42 -0.67 -7.33
N THR A 44 -8.88 0.52 -6.96
CA THR A 44 -10.08 1.14 -7.53
C THR A 44 -9.69 2.32 -8.40
N LEU A 45 -10.24 2.38 -9.61
CA LEU A 45 -10.07 3.48 -10.55
C LEU A 45 -11.41 4.20 -10.72
N VAL A 46 -11.40 5.53 -10.61
CA VAL A 46 -12.55 6.38 -10.90
C VAL A 46 -12.29 7.10 -12.21
N ALA A 47 -13.18 6.89 -13.18
CA ALA A 47 -13.14 7.55 -14.47
C ALA A 47 -14.41 8.40 -14.65
N ALA A 48 -14.23 9.59 -15.24
CA ALA A 48 -15.32 10.46 -15.63
C ALA A 48 -15.06 10.98 -17.05
N LYS A 49 -16.13 11.25 -17.80
CA LYS A 49 -16.01 11.88 -19.12
C LYS A 49 -15.38 13.27 -18.99
N LEU A 50 -14.48 13.63 -19.90
CA LEU A 50 -13.87 14.96 -19.90
C LEU A 50 -14.91 16.01 -20.33
N ASN A 51 -15.51 16.69 -19.35
CA ASN A 51 -16.36 17.86 -19.51
C ASN A 51 -16.23 18.75 -18.27
N ASP A 52 -16.69 19.98 -18.35
CA ASP A 52 -16.44 20.96 -17.30
C ASP A 52 -17.21 20.68 -16.01
N ILE A 53 -18.39 20.06 -16.12
CA ILE A 53 -19.20 19.63 -14.97
C ILE A 53 -18.44 18.58 -14.15
N ASN A 54 -17.91 17.54 -14.80
CA ASN A 54 -17.19 16.47 -14.11
C ASN A 54 -15.88 16.97 -13.51
N LYS A 55 -15.20 17.91 -14.18
CA LYS A 55 -14.01 18.58 -13.62
C LYS A 55 -14.37 19.33 -12.33
N ASP A 56 -15.47 20.08 -12.34
CA ASP A 56 -15.91 20.84 -11.18
C ASP A 56 -16.30 19.94 -10.00
N ILE A 57 -17.03 18.85 -10.26
CA ILE A 57 -17.38 17.84 -9.26
C ILE A 57 -16.12 17.24 -8.61
N ILE A 58 -15.16 16.76 -9.41
CA ILE A 58 -13.93 16.14 -8.90
C ILE A 58 -13.06 17.16 -8.15
N SER A 59 -12.96 18.39 -8.67
CA SER A 59 -12.25 19.50 -8.02
C SER A 59 -12.86 19.82 -6.65
N THR A 60 -14.19 19.93 -6.57
CA THR A 60 -14.90 20.18 -5.33
C THR A 60 -14.71 19.06 -4.32
N ILE A 61 -14.81 17.79 -4.76
CA ILE A 61 -14.61 16.63 -3.89
C ILE A 61 -13.21 16.63 -3.26
N THR A 62 -12.18 16.91 -4.07
CA THR A 62 -10.78 16.91 -3.63
C THR A 62 -10.46 18.12 -2.75
N ARG A 63 -10.93 19.33 -3.11
CA ARG A 63 -10.69 20.56 -2.35
C ARG A 63 -11.40 20.58 -1.00
N GLU A 64 -12.67 20.18 -0.97
CA GLU A 64 -13.51 20.22 0.24
C GLU A 64 -13.44 18.92 1.06
N ARG A 65 -12.59 17.97 0.65
CA ARG A 65 -12.41 16.67 1.30
C ARG A 65 -13.74 15.92 1.51
N LYS A 66 -14.64 15.99 0.53
CA LYS A 66 -15.98 15.36 0.57
C LYS A 66 -15.94 13.85 0.32
N SER A 67 -14.77 13.27 0.04
CA SER A 67 -14.61 11.83 -0.16
C SER A 67 -13.46 11.29 0.68
N ARG A 68 -13.69 10.12 1.29
CA ARG A 68 -12.62 9.31 1.91
C ARG A 68 -11.78 8.56 0.87
N PHE A 69 -12.24 8.49 -0.38
CA PHE A 69 -11.60 7.74 -1.45
C PHE A 69 -10.90 8.68 -2.46
N LEU A 70 -11.60 9.69 -2.96
CA LEU A 70 -11.03 10.72 -3.85
C LEU A 70 -10.36 11.81 -3.02
N SER A 71 -9.10 11.59 -2.65
CA SER A 71 -8.28 12.51 -1.85
C SER A 71 -6.92 12.68 -2.50
N THR A 72 -6.29 13.85 -2.38
CA THR A 72 -4.91 14.11 -2.84
C THR A 72 -3.86 13.93 -1.74
N ASN A 73 -4.25 13.44 -0.55
CA ASN A 73 -3.37 13.30 0.62
C ASN A 73 -2.26 12.25 0.46
N PHE A 74 -2.16 11.58 -0.69
CA PHE A 74 -1.09 10.62 -1.01
C PHE A 74 0.05 11.25 -1.82
N LEU A 75 -0.09 12.51 -2.28
CA LEU A 75 1.00 13.27 -2.90
C LEU A 75 1.86 13.84 -1.75
N LEU A 76 3.02 13.23 -1.54
CA LEU A 76 4.07 13.66 -0.62
C LEU A 76 4.95 14.74 -1.27
#